data_AF-A0A368EKL8-F1
#
_entry.id   AF-A0A368EKL8-F1
#
_cell.length_a   1.000
_cell.length_b   1.000
_cell.length_c   1.000
_cell.angle_alpha   90.00
_cell.angle_beta   90.00
_cell.angle_gamma   90.00
#
_symmetry.space_group_name_H-M   'P 1'
#
loop_
_entity.id
_entity.type
_entity.pdbx_description
1 polymer ?
#
loop_
_entity_poly.entity_id
_entity_poly.type
_entity_poly.pdbx_seq_one_letter_code
_entity_poly.pdbx_strand_id
1 'polypeptide(L)'
;MSDLEIRSGGAIAVDTELLRAVAGRLREFGIRLGEFADRARWVATDAAATATRFGIDLEARWLASGADRAAEQPAALAAALDGLAAAYELIELRAQHAAAA
;
A
#
# COMPACT_ATOMS: atom_id res chain seq x y z
N MET A 1 -18.52 15.18 21.48
CA MET A 1 -18.12 13.86 20.95
C MET A 1 -19.37 13.23 20.38
N SER A 2 -19.47 13.13 19.06
CA SER A 2 -20.66 12.57 18.40
C SER A 2 -20.48 11.06 18.35
N ASP A 3 -21.38 10.32 19.00
CA ASP A 3 -21.43 8.86 18.94
C ASP A 3 -21.70 8.41 17.50
N LEU A 4 -20.85 7.52 17.00
CA LEU A 4 -21.03 6.85 15.73
C LEU A 4 -22.01 5.68 15.95
N GLU A 5 -23.32 5.93 15.79
CA GLU A 5 -24.33 4.87 15.79
C GLU A 5 -24.19 4.00 14.52
N ILE A 6 -23.44 2.90 14.61
CA ILE A 6 -23.44 1.87 13.56
C ILE A 6 -24.69 1.01 13.74
N ARG A 7 -25.77 1.35 13.01
CA ARG A 7 -26.97 0.50 12.93
C ARG A 7 -26.65 -0.73 12.07
N SER A 8 -26.64 -1.92 12.67
CA SER A 8 -26.54 -3.17 11.93
C SER A 8 -27.77 -3.31 11.02
N GLY A 9 -27.58 -3.20 9.71
CA GLY A 9 -28.65 -3.36 8.72
C GLY A 9 -28.74 -2.26 7.65
N GLY A 10 -27.90 -1.22 7.68
CA GLY A 10 -27.79 -0.27 6.57
C GLY A 10 -27.04 -0.91 5.39
N ALA A 11 -27.65 -0.93 4.20
CA ALA A 11 -26.96 -1.32 2.98
C ALA A 11 -25.83 -0.31 2.70
N ILE A 12 -24.59 -0.67 3.08
CA ILE A 12 -23.42 0.10 2.67
C ILE A 12 -23.19 -0.25 1.20
N ALA A 13 -23.62 0.64 0.31
CA ALA A 13 -23.24 0.57 -1.09
C ALA A 13 -21.74 0.83 -1.18
N VAL A 14 -20.97 -0.22 -1.50
CA VAL A 14 -19.53 -0.12 -1.68
C VAL A 14 -19.22 -0.15 -3.16
N ASP A 15 -18.58 0.92 -3.63
CA ASP A 15 -18.05 1.00 -4.98
C ASP A 15 -16.77 0.14 -5.08
N THR A 16 -16.94 -1.10 -5.54
CA THR A 16 -15.84 -2.06 -5.69
C THR A 16 -14.91 -1.69 -6.85
N GLU A 17 -15.38 -0.91 -7.84
CA GLU A 17 -14.53 -0.37 -8.90
C GLU A 17 -13.57 0.68 -8.34
N LEU A 18 -14.05 1.56 -7.47
CA LEU A 18 -13.22 2.53 -6.77
C LEU A 18 -12.16 1.84 -5.90
N LEU A 19 -12.52 0.77 -5.17
CA LEU A 19 -11.56 0.00 -4.38
C LEU A 19 -10.44 -0.59 -5.25
N ARG A 20 -10.78 -1.18 -6.41
CA ARG A 20 -9.80 -1.71 -7.36
C ARG A 20 -8.95 -0.61 -8.00
N ALA A 21 -9.54 0.54 -8.30
CA ALA A 21 -8.81 1.69 -8.83
C ALA A 21 -7.81 2.25 -7.81
N VAL A 22 -8.16 2.28 -6.51
CA VAL A 22 -7.21 2.63 -5.44
C VAL A 22 -6.12 1.56 -5.31
N ALA A 23 -6.47 0.28 -5.34
CA ALA A 23 -5.49 -0.81 -5.31
C ALA A 23 -4.49 -0.70 -6.47
N GLY A 24 -4.96 -0.41 -7.69
CA GLY A 24 -4.10 -0.15 -8.86
C GLY A 24 -3.11 1.00 -8.62
N ARG A 25 -3.60 2.14 -8.12
CA ARG A 25 -2.75 3.31 -7.79
C ARG A 25 -1.71 2.99 -6.72
N LEU A 26 -2.05 2.18 -5.72
CA LEU A 26 -1.12 1.77 -4.68
C LEU A 26 0.00 0.86 -5.21
N ARG A 27 -0.31 -0.03 -6.16
CA ARG A 27 0.72 -0.86 -6.82
C ARG A 27 1.69 0.01 -7.63
N GLU A 28 1.18 0.95 -8.43
CA GLU A 28 2.03 1.90 -9.17
C GLU A 28 2.91 2.74 -8.24
N PHE A 29 2.34 3.22 -7.14
CA PHE A 29 3.08 3.95 -6.12
C PHE A 29 4.18 3.09 -5.50
N GLY A 30 3.88 1.83 -5.15
CA GLY A 30 4.85 0.88 -4.61
C GLY A 30 6.02 0.63 -5.56
N ILE A 31 5.76 0.49 -6.87
CA ILE A 31 6.81 0.34 -7.89
C ILE A 31 7.74 1.56 -7.89
N ARG A 32 7.18 2.77 -7.99
CA ARG A 32 7.96 4.02 -7.99
C ARG A 32 8.76 4.22 -6.71
N LEU A 33 8.20 3.80 -5.58
CA LEU A 33 8.86 3.85 -4.29
C LEU A 33 10.03 2.87 -4.19
N GLY A 34 9.88 1.65 -4.75
CA GLY A 34 10.97 0.69 -4.89
C GLY A 34 12.12 1.23 -5.76
N GLU A 35 11.80 1.81 -6.91
CA GLU A 35 12.82 2.43 -7.76
C GLU A 35 13.54 3.60 -7.06
N PHE A 36 12.81 4.40 -6.28
CA PHE A 36 13.40 5.45 -5.47
C PHE A 36 14.32 4.88 -4.38
N ALA A 37 13.90 3.81 -3.71
CA ALA A 37 14.69 3.11 -2.69
C ALA A 37 16.02 2.60 -3.27
N ASP A 38 15.97 1.97 -4.44
CA ASP A 38 17.16 1.46 -5.13
C ASP A 38 18.11 2.60 -5.53
N ARG A 39 17.57 3.71 -6.05
CA ARG A 39 18.38 4.91 -6.33
C ARG A 39 18.99 5.50 -5.08
N ALA A 40 18.24 5.60 -3.99
CA ALA A 40 18.74 6.11 -2.71
C ALA A 40 19.85 5.21 -2.15
N ARG A 41 19.70 3.88 -2.25
CA ARG A 41 20.73 2.90 -1.87
C ARG A 41 22.01 3.07 -2.71
N TRP A 42 21.87 3.27 -4.03
CA TRP A 42 23.00 3.52 -4.90
C TRP A 42 23.75 4.80 -4.50
N VAL A 43 23.04 5.92 -4.31
CA VAL A 43 23.63 7.20 -3.87
C VAL A 43 24.32 7.06 -2.51
N ALA A 44 23.67 6.40 -1.55
CA ALA A 44 24.23 6.13 -0.23
C ALA A 44 25.55 5.34 -0.32
N THR A 45 25.62 4.35 -1.20
CA THR A 45 26.80 3.51 -1.41
C THR A 45 27.94 4.29 -2.07
N ASP A 46 27.63 5.08 -3.09
CA ASP A 46 28.60 5.93 -3.80
C ASP A 46 29.16 7.04 -2.88
N ALA A 47 28.29 7.67 -2.10
CA ALA A 47 28.67 8.67 -1.09
C ALA A 47 29.57 8.07 0.00
N ALA A 48 29.25 6.87 0.50
CA ALA A 48 30.09 6.18 1.48
C ALA A 48 31.47 5.80 0.90
N ALA A 49 31.53 5.33 -0.34
CA ALA A 49 32.79 5.02 -1.02
C ALA A 49 33.65 6.29 -1.21
N THR A 50 33.03 7.40 -1.59
CA THR A 50 33.70 8.70 -1.72
C THR A 50 34.18 9.20 -0.36
N ALA A 51 33.35 9.17 0.68
CA ALA A 51 33.71 9.59 2.04
C ALA A 51 34.89 8.79 2.58
N THR A 52 34.89 7.46 2.40
CA THR A 52 35.99 6.56 2.78
C THR A 52 37.31 6.96 2.11
N ARG A 53 37.28 7.34 0.83
CA ARG A 53 38.48 7.82 0.10
C ARG A 53 39.10 9.07 0.74
N PHE A 54 38.29 9.90 1.42
CA PHE A 54 38.72 11.10 2.11
C PHE A 54 38.86 10.91 3.64
N GLY A 55 38.72 9.67 4.15
CA GLY A 55 38.81 9.37 5.58
C GLY A 55 37.63 9.88 6.40
N ILE A 56 36.48 10.12 5.76
CA ILE A 56 35.24 10.59 6.40
C ILE A 56 34.33 9.37 6.62
N ASP A 57 33.88 9.18 7.86
CA ASP A 57 32.85 8.18 8.19
C ASP A 57 31.46 8.78 7.98
N LEU A 58 30.61 8.07 7.24
CA LEU A 58 29.31 8.56 6.81
C LEU A 58 28.25 7.48 7.06
N GLU A 59 27.31 7.76 7.97
CA GLU A 59 26.26 6.82 8.37
C GLU A 59 25.15 6.68 7.29
N ALA A 60 25.47 6.22 6.08
CA ALA A 60 24.46 6.11 5.01
C ALA A 60 23.41 4.97 5.23
N ARG A 61 23.53 4.18 6.31
CA ARG A 61 22.69 2.99 6.61
C ARG A 61 21.22 3.32 6.89
N TRP A 62 20.89 4.52 7.36
CA TRP A 62 19.49 4.88 7.63
C TRP A 62 18.67 5.05 6.34
N LEU A 63 19.29 5.51 5.25
CA LEU A 63 18.61 5.71 3.95
C LEU A 63 18.20 4.40 3.31
N ALA A 64 19.05 3.37 3.38
CA ALA A 64 18.76 2.06 2.81
C ALA A 64 17.66 1.31 3.58
N SER A 65 17.66 1.36 4.91
CA SER A 65 16.75 0.58 5.76
C SER A 65 15.31 1.15 5.84
N GLY A 66 15.15 2.47 5.71
CA GLY A 66 13.82 3.10 5.68
C GLY A 66 13.06 2.82 4.38
N ALA A 67 13.78 2.65 3.29
CA ALA A 67 13.20 2.55 1.95
C ALA A 67 12.60 1.16 1.66
N ASP A 68 13.23 0.08 2.14
CA ASP A 68 12.71 -1.29 2.00
C ASP A 68 11.36 -1.48 2.72
N ARG A 69 11.24 -1.00 3.96
CA ARG A 69 9.97 -1.07 4.71
C ARG A 69 8.86 -0.24 4.08
N ALA A 70 9.20 0.86 3.42
CA ALA A 70 8.22 1.73 2.79
C ALA A 70 7.66 1.10 1.50
N ALA A 71 8.46 0.30 0.78
CA ALA A 71 8.05 -0.34 -0.48
C ALA A 71 7.08 -1.53 -0.30
N GLU A 72 7.10 -2.22 0.84
CA GLU A 72 6.22 -3.38 1.10
C GLU A 72 4.77 -2.98 1.44
N GLN A 73 4.57 -1.83 2.09
CA GLN A 73 3.26 -1.42 2.59
C GLN A 73 2.21 -1.14 1.49
N PRO A 74 2.53 -0.48 0.36
CA PRO A 74 1.58 -0.24 -0.71
C PRO A 74 1.04 -1.52 -1.36
N ALA A 75 1.91 -2.54 -1.51
CA ALA A 75 1.52 -3.82 -2.09
C ALA A 75 0.56 -4.60 -1.17
N ALA A 76 0.86 -4.64 0.13
CA ALA A 76 0.00 -5.27 1.11
C ALA A 76 -1.37 -4.58 1.21
N LEU A 77 -1.39 -3.25 1.18
CA LEU A 77 -2.64 -2.48 1.20
C LEU A 77 -3.46 -2.68 -0.08
N ALA A 78 -2.81 -2.71 -1.26
CA ALA A 78 -3.49 -3.01 -2.52
C ALA A 78 -4.19 -4.37 -2.49
N ALA A 79 -3.49 -5.41 -2.00
CA ALA A 79 -4.07 -6.75 -1.87
C ALA A 79 -5.26 -6.80 -0.90
N ALA A 80 -5.19 -6.06 0.21
CA ALA A 80 -6.30 -5.93 1.15
C ALA A 80 -7.53 -5.28 0.50
N LEU A 81 -7.33 -4.26 -0.34
CA LEU A 81 -8.43 -3.60 -1.07
C LEU A 81 -9.06 -4.51 -2.13
N ASP A 82 -8.27 -5.32 -2.85
CA ASP A 82 -8.82 -6.32 -3.76
C ASP A 82 -9.65 -7.36 -3.02
N GLY A 83 -9.14 -7.85 -1.88
CA GLY A 83 -9.84 -8.80 -1.03
C GLY A 83 -11.15 -8.23 -0.48
N LEU A 84 -11.15 -6.95 -0.11
CA LEU A 84 -12.35 -6.25 0.34
C LEU A 84 -13.38 -6.12 -0.80
N ALA A 85 -12.94 -5.73 -2.00
CA ALA A 85 -13.80 -5.65 -3.17
C ALA A 85 -14.47 -7.00 -3.48
N ALA A 86 -13.68 -8.09 -3.48
CA ALA A 86 -14.20 -9.44 -3.72
C ALA A 86 -15.20 -9.89 -2.63
N ALA A 87 -14.95 -9.52 -1.37
CA ALA A 87 -15.87 -9.82 -0.28
C ALA A 87 -17.23 -9.12 -0.46
N TYR A 88 -17.23 -7.85 -0.87
CA TYR A 88 -18.46 -7.11 -1.13
C TYR A 88 -19.24 -7.66 -2.32
N GLU A 89 -18.58 -8.01 -3.42
CA GLU A 89 -19.26 -8.66 -4.56
C GLU A 89 -19.88 -10.00 -4.18
N LEU A 90 -19.19 -10.79 -3.35
CA LEU A 90 -19.75 -12.05 -2.86
C LEU A 90 -20.99 -11.84 -1.98
N ILE A 91 -20.97 -10.81 -1.12
CA ILE A 91 -22.13 -10.45 -0.29
C ILE A 91 -23.30 -10.03 -1.18
N GLU A 92 -23.05 -9.20 -2.20
CA GLU A 92 -24.06 -8.74 -3.14
C GLU A 92 -24.67 -9.90 -3.94
N LEU A 93 -23.85 -10.81 -4.48
CA LEU A 93 -24.31 -12.01 -5.16
C LEU A 93 -25.17 -12.91 -4.26
N ARG A 94 -24.81 -13.05 -2.98
CA ARG A 94 -25.60 -13.83 -2.01
C ARG A 94 -26.93 -13.15 -1.70
N ALA A 95 -26.95 -11.82 -1.59
CA ALA A 95 -28.17 -11.06 -1.38
C ALA A 95 -29.12 -11.18 -2.60
N GLN A 96 -28.58 -11.09 -3.82
CA GLN A 96 -29.36 -11.26 -5.06
C GLN A 96 -29.98 -12.65 -5.16
N HIS A 97 -29.22 -13.71 -4.85
CA HIS A 97 -29.76 -15.07 -4.81
C HIS A 97 -30.87 -15.25 -3.77
N ALA A 98 -30.69 -14.69 -2.57
CA ALA A 98 -31.71 -14.78 -1.52
C ALA A 98 -33.00 -14.02 -1.87
N ALA A 99 -32.90 -12.92 -2.63
CA ALA A 99 -34.05 -12.15 -3.10
C ALA A 99 -34.79 -12.82 -4.28
N ALA A 100 -34.13 -13.72 -5.01
CA ALA A 100 -34.68 -14.43 -6.16
C ALA A 100 -35.30 -15.81 -5.80
N ALA A 101 -35.16 -16.25 -4.55
CA ALA A 101 -35.72 -17.49 -4.00
C ALA A 101 -37.06 -17.23 -3.28
#